data_AF-A4SXY7-F1
#
_entry.id   AF-A4SXY7-F1
#
_cell.length_a   1.000
_cell.length_b   1.000
_cell.length_c   1.000
_cell.angle_alpha   90.00
_cell.angle_beta   90.00
_cell.angle_gamma   90.00
#
_symmetry.space_group_name_H-M   'P 1'
#
loop_
_entity.id
_entity.type
_entity.pdbx_description
1 polymer ?
#
loop_
_entity_poly.entity_id
_entity_poly.type
_entity_poly.pdbx_seq_one_letter_code
_entity_poly.pdbx_strand_id
1 'polypeptide(L)'
;MKYQFCLVALLISGFAHSQAIYGPNGEYKGYIQTSPNGVSNSYSATGAFQGSAQVQGNQTNFYGPQGQYQGNIQAPITTPPNTTIGTPPQVNQAPSIKGW
;
A
#
# COMPACT_ATOMS: atom_id res chain seq x y z
N MET A 1 -9.20 -37.75 15.96
CA MET A 1 -7.92 -37.33 15.35
C MET A 1 -8.03 -36.96 13.86
N LYS A 2 -8.95 -37.53 13.07
CA LYS A 2 -9.11 -37.21 11.63
C LYS A 2 -9.48 -35.74 11.33
N TYR A 3 -10.28 -35.11 12.21
CA TYR A 3 -10.72 -33.71 12.03
C TYR A 3 -9.75 -32.65 12.57
N GLN A 4 -8.81 -33.03 13.45
CA GLN A 4 -7.77 -32.13 13.96
C GLN A 4 -6.77 -31.75 12.85
N PHE A 5 -6.47 -32.67 11.93
CA PHE A 5 -5.60 -32.38 10.79
C PHE A 5 -6.22 -31.37 9.81
N CYS A 6 -7.53 -31.44 9.59
CA CYS A 6 -8.25 -30.46 8.77
C CYS A 6 -8.30 -29.07 9.41
N LEU A 7 -8.50 -29.01 10.73
CA LEU A 7 -8.55 -27.72 11.46
C LEU A 7 -7.19 -27.02 11.46
N VAL A 8 -6.09 -27.78 11.58
CA VAL A 8 -4.71 -27.26 11.47
C VAL A 8 -4.41 -26.78 10.04
N ALA A 9 -4.81 -27.52 9.01
CA ALA A 9 -4.62 -27.10 7.61
C ALA A 9 -5.41 -25.81 7.26
N LEU A 10 -6.60 -25.61 7.85
CA LEU A 10 -7.45 -24.44 7.63
C LEU A 10 -6.99 -23.20 8.42
N LEU A 11 -6.20 -23.39 9.48
CA LEU A 11 -5.57 -22.30 10.27
C LEU A 11 -4.23 -21.84 9.67
N ILE A 12 -3.53 -22.71 8.92
CA ILE A 12 -2.25 -22.39 8.26
C ILE A 12 -2.44 -21.63 6.94
N SER A 13 -3.62 -21.72 6.30
CA SER A 13 -3.96 -20.95 5.10
C SER A 13 -4.16 -19.44 5.35
N GLY A 14 -3.95 -18.99 6.59
CA GLY A 14 -3.91 -17.59 6.93
C GLY A 14 -2.72 -16.90 6.27
N PHE A 15 -3.05 -15.95 5.40
CA PHE A 15 -2.35 -14.67 5.23
C PHE A 15 -1.30 -14.51 4.11
N ALA A 16 -0.96 -15.56 3.35
CA ALA A 16 -0.23 -15.37 2.09
C ALA A 16 -1.19 -15.41 0.90
N HIS A 17 -1.43 -14.26 0.26
CA HIS A 17 -2.21 -14.22 -0.98
C HIS A 17 -1.27 -14.46 -2.16
N SER A 18 -1.60 -15.43 -3.02
CA SER A 18 -0.84 -15.69 -4.25
C SER A 18 -1.70 -15.39 -5.47
N GLN A 19 -1.13 -14.66 -6.44
CA GLN A 19 -1.77 -14.32 -7.70
C GLN A 19 -0.93 -14.81 -8.87
N ALA A 20 -1.52 -15.62 -9.75
CA ALA A 20 -0.87 -16.05 -10.98
C ALA A 20 -0.73 -14.89 -11.97
N ILE A 21 0.38 -14.88 -12.72
CA ILE A 21 0.66 -13.97 -13.81
C ILE A 21 0.56 -14.76 -15.12
N TYR A 22 -0.27 -14.27 -16.02
CA TYR A 22 -0.40 -14.82 -17.38
C TYR A 22 0.02 -13.78 -18.41
N GLY A 23 0.59 -14.25 -19.52
CA GLY A 23 0.92 -13.42 -20.67
C GLY A 23 -0.30 -13.14 -21.57
N PRO A 24 -0.12 -12.35 -22.63
CA PRO A 24 -1.21 -11.95 -23.55
C PRO A 24 -1.90 -13.12 -24.23
N ASN A 25 -1.21 -14.26 -24.40
CA ASN A 25 -1.77 -15.46 -25.03
C ASN A 25 -2.24 -16.49 -23.98
N GLY A 26 -2.34 -16.09 -22.70
CA GLY A 26 -2.72 -16.96 -21.60
C GLY A 26 -1.61 -17.88 -21.11
N GLU A 27 -0.37 -17.70 -21.56
CA GLU A 27 0.75 -18.51 -21.08
C GLU A 27 1.10 -18.16 -19.62
N TYR A 28 1.32 -19.18 -18.80
CA TYR A 28 1.71 -18.96 -17.40
C TYR A 28 3.13 -18.37 -17.32
N LYS A 29 3.27 -17.21 -16.68
CA LYS A 29 4.55 -16.50 -16.51
C LYS A 29 5.12 -16.62 -15.10
N GLY A 30 4.32 -17.06 -14.14
CA GLY A 30 4.71 -17.15 -12.73
C GLY A 30 3.63 -16.65 -11.80
N TYR A 31 4.03 -16.21 -10.61
CA TYR A 31 3.09 -15.75 -9.59
C TYR A 31 3.71 -14.71 -8.67
N ILE A 32 2.84 -13.93 -8.03
CA ILE A 32 3.20 -13.01 -6.95
C ILE A 32 2.66 -13.58 -5.65
N GLN A 33 3.49 -13.69 -4.63
CA GLN A 33 3.08 -14.05 -3.28
C GLN A 33 3.25 -12.85 -2.35
N THR A 34 2.13 -12.36 -1.83
CA THR A 34 2.08 -11.26 -0.88
C THR A 34 1.94 -11.80 0.53
N SER A 35 2.92 -11.48 1.37
CA SER A 35 2.89 -11.80 2.80
C SER A 35 2.09 -10.75 3.59
N PRO A 36 1.67 -11.08 4.82
CA PRO A 36 0.73 -10.27 5.59
C PRO A 36 1.34 -8.93 6.03
N ASN A 37 2.67 -8.88 6.07
CA ASN A 37 3.47 -7.70 6.38
C ASN A 37 3.64 -6.74 5.18
N GLY A 38 2.97 -6.98 4.06
CA GLY A 38 2.96 -6.07 2.91
C GLY A 38 4.15 -6.24 1.94
N VAL A 39 4.92 -7.32 2.05
CA VAL A 39 5.97 -7.67 1.08
C VAL A 39 5.37 -8.57 0.00
N SER A 40 5.57 -8.22 -1.26
CA SER A 40 5.16 -9.02 -2.42
C SER A 40 6.39 -9.59 -3.12
N ASN A 41 6.51 -10.91 -3.17
CA ASN A 41 7.59 -11.61 -3.84
C ASN A 41 7.11 -12.12 -5.20
N SER A 42 7.89 -11.90 -6.26
CA SER A 42 7.58 -12.36 -7.60
C SER A 42 8.42 -13.59 -7.95
N TYR A 43 7.78 -14.58 -8.56
CA TYR A 43 8.42 -15.82 -8.99
C TYR A 43 8.09 -16.08 -10.46
N SER A 44 9.06 -16.63 -11.20
CA SER A 44 8.88 -17.04 -12.59
C SER A 44 8.02 -18.31 -12.70
N ALA A 45 7.68 -18.70 -13.94
CA ALA A 45 6.91 -19.91 -14.22
C ALA A 45 7.56 -21.19 -13.69
N THR A 46 8.89 -21.21 -13.55
CA THR A 46 9.65 -22.35 -13.00
C THR A 46 9.83 -22.26 -11.47
N GLY A 47 9.30 -21.22 -10.83
CA GLY A 47 9.43 -20.98 -9.39
C GLY A 47 10.71 -20.25 -8.98
N ALA A 48 11.54 -19.79 -9.92
CA ALA A 48 12.71 -18.98 -9.58
C ALA A 48 12.28 -17.60 -9.06
N PHE A 49 12.87 -17.14 -7.96
CA PHE A 49 12.63 -15.82 -7.39
C PHE A 49 13.14 -14.72 -8.32
N GLN A 50 12.29 -13.75 -8.63
CA GLN A 50 12.57 -12.65 -9.56
C GLN A 50 12.81 -11.32 -8.85
N GLY A 51 12.38 -11.18 -7.60
CA GLY A 51 12.49 -9.94 -6.83
C GLY A 51 11.29 -9.71 -5.91
N SER A 52 11.32 -8.59 -5.19
CA SER A 52 10.29 -8.23 -4.23
C SER A 52 9.91 -6.75 -4.29
N ALA A 53 8.69 -6.47 -3.87
CA ALA A 53 8.16 -5.12 -3.66
C ALA A 53 7.72 -4.97 -2.20
N GLN A 54 8.10 -3.87 -1.56
CA GLN A 54 7.74 -3.59 -0.18
C GLN A 54 7.10 -2.20 -0.06
N VAL A 55 5.88 -2.17 0.48
CA VAL A 55 5.19 -0.91 0.79
C VAL A 55 5.70 -0.36 2.13
N GLN A 56 6.13 0.90 2.14
CA GLN A 56 6.50 1.66 3.32
C GLN A 56 5.81 3.03 3.26
N GLY A 57 4.72 3.18 4.03
CA GLY A 57 3.89 4.38 3.97
C GLY A 57 3.25 4.57 2.59
N ASN A 58 3.55 5.69 1.94
CA ASN A 58 3.09 6.08 0.61
C ASN A 58 4.09 5.73 -0.52
N GLN A 59 5.14 4.98 -0.20
CA GLN A 59 6.17 4.55 -1.15
C GLN A 59 6.18 3.02 -1.28
N THR A 60 6.42 2.52 -2.48
CA THR A 60 6.71 1.10 -2.74
C THR A 60 8.13 0.98 -3.27
N ASN A 61 8.97 0.22 -2.55
CA ASN A 61 10.36 -0.05 -2.91
C ASN A 61 10.46 -1.39 -3.66
N PHE A 62 11.34 -1.46 -4.66
CA PHE A 62 11.56 -2.65 -5.47
C PHE A 62 12.98 -3.17 -5.28
N TYR A 63 13.10 -4.48 -5.16
CA TYR A 63 14.36 -5.20 -5.00
C TYR A 63 14.45 -6.31 -6.04
N GLY A 64 15.65 -6.48 -6.59
CA GLY A 64 15.94 -7.57 -7.52
C GLY A 64 16.14 -8.91 -6.80
N PRO A 65 16.42 -9.98 -7.56
CA PRO A 65 16.46 -11.33 -7.03
C PRO A 65 17.63 -11.60 -6.06
N GLN A 66 18.67 -10.76 -6.08
CA GLN A 66 19.78 -10.79 -5.11
C GLN A 66 19.61 -9.77 -3.97
N GLY A 67 18.43 -9.15 -3.84
CA GLY A 67 18.12 -8.17 -2.79
C GLY A 67 18.64 -6.76 -3.07
N GLN A 68 19.24 -6.51 -4.23
CA GLN A 68 19.68 -5.18 -4.65
C GLN A 68 18.47 -4.26 -4.85
N TYR A 69 18.55 -3.05 -4.33
CA TYR A 69 17.52 -2.03 -4.54
C TYR A 69 17.48 -1.58 -6.00
N GLN A 70 16.29 -1.57 -6.60
CA GLN A 70 16.07 -1.23 -8.02
C GLN A 70 15.29 0.08 -8.21
N GLY A 71 14.81 0.70 -7.13
CA GLY A 71 14.07 1.95 -7.17
C GLY A 71 12.80 1.92 -6.33
N ASN A 72 12.02 2.98 -6.43
CA ASN A 72 10.73 3.09 -5.77
C ASN A 72 9.71 3.84 -6.63
N ILE A 73 8.44 3.68 -6.27
CA ILE A 73 7.37 4.57 -6.69
C ILE A 73 6.75 5.20 -5.44
N GLN A 74 6.37 6.47 -5.53
CA GLN A 74 5.68 7.19 -4.48
C GLN A 74 4.30 7.60 -4.98
N ALA A 75 3.26 7.22 -4.25
CA ALA A 75 1.91 7.70 -4.53
C ALA A 75 1.84 9.21 -4.21
N PRO A 76 1.23 10.04 -5.09
CA PRO A 76 1.04 11.46 -4.80
C PRO A 76 0.26 11.66 -3.49
N ILE A 77 0.73 12.57 -2.63
CA ILE A 77 -0.01 12.96 -1.44
C ILE A 77 -0.99 14.06 -1.86
N THR A 78 -2.28 13.73 -1.94
CA THR A 78 -3.31 14.75 -2.14
C THR A 78 -3.72 15.30 -0.78
N THR A 79 -3.18 16.45 -0.39
CA THR A 79 -3.78 17.23 0.70
C THR A 79 -5.05 17.90 0.19
N PRO A 80 -6.22 17.68 0.82
CA PRO A 80 -7.42 18.44 0.45
C PRO A 80 -7.17 19.94 0.69
N PRO A 81 -7.74 20.83 -0.15
CA PRO A 81 -7.60 22.26 0.04
C PRO A 81 -8.18 22.67 1.39
N ASN A 82 -7.51 23.61 2.06
CA ASN A 82 -8.02 24.17 3.31
C ASN A 82 -9.28 24.99 3.01
N THR A 83 -10.46 24.48 3.37
CA THR A 83 -11.75 25.14 3.17
C THR A 83 -12.14 26.05 4.35
N THR A 84 -11.25 26.26 5.31
CA THR A 84 -11.54 27.08 6.49
C THR A 84 -11.42 28.55 6.11
N ILE A 85 -12.55 29.24 5.95
CA ILE A 85 -12.61 30.69 5.89
C ILE A 85 -12.32 31.22 7.30
N GLY A 86 -11.19 31.88 7.49
CA GLY A 86 -10.88 32.55 8.75
C GLY A 86 -11.92 33.64 9.03
N THR A 87 -12.30 33.80 10.31
CA THR A 87 -13.13 34.94 10.71
C THR A 87 -12.38 36.24 10.40
N PRO A 88 -13.04 37.25 9.80
CA PRO A 88 -12.41 38.55 9.58
C PRO A 88 -11.94 39.14 10.91
N PRO A 89 -10.84 39.90 10.95
CA PRO A 89 -10.39 40.58 12.16
C PRO A 89 -11.52 41.43 12.73
N GLN A 90 -11.79 41.31 14.03
CA GLN A 90 -12.75 42.18 14.70
C GLN A 90 -12.20 43.60 14.68
N VAL A 91 -12.69 44.43 13.76
CA VAL A 91 -12.36 45.84 13.73
C VAL A 91 -12.95 46.47 14.98
N ASN A 92 -12.12 47.14 15.79
CA ASN A 92 -12.61 47.87 16.97
C ASN A 92 -13.66 48.88 16.50
N GLN A 93 -14.88 48.79 17.04
CA GLN A 93 -15.92 49.79 16.77
C GLN A 93 -15.43 51.15 17.24
N ALA A 94 -15.55 52.17 16.37
CA ALA A 94 -15.23 53.54 16.75
C ALA A 94 -16.12 53.96 17.94
N PRO A 95 -15.57 54.65 18.95
CA PRO A 95 -16.36 55.11 20.08
C PRO A 95 -17.49 56.02 19.60
N SER A 96 -18.72 55.70 19.98
CA SER A 96 -19.88 56.55 19.72
C SER A 96 -19.75 57.84 20.54
N ILE A 97 -19.49 58.96 19.87
CA ILE A 97 -19.55 60.27 20.52
C ILE A 97 -21.03 60.57 20.77
N LYS A 98 -21.45 60.60 22.05
CA LYS A 98 -22.80 61.04 22.43
C LYS A 98 -22.90 62.52 22.05
N GLY A 99 -23.82 62.83 21.14
CA GLY A 99 -24.03 64.19 20.62
C GLY A 99 -24.31 65.21 21.73
N TRP A 100 -23.90 66.45 21.45
CA TRP A 100 -24.07 67.66 22.26
C TRP A 100 -25.51 67.88 22.73
#